data_AF-A0A950SLH8-F1
#
_entry.id   AF-A0A950SLH8-F1
#
_cell.length_a   1.000
_cell.length_b   1.000
_cell.length_c   1.000
_cell.angle_alpha   90.00
_cell.angle_beta   90.00
_cell.angle_gamma   90.00
#
_symmetry.space_group_name_H-M   'P 1'
#
loop_
_entity.id
_entity.type
_entity.pdbx_description
1 polymer ?
#
loop_
_entity_poly.entity_id
_entity_poly.type
_entity_poly.pdbx_seq_one_letter_code
_entity_poly.pdbx_strand_id
1 'polypeptide(L)' 'MSSEELFVVEVREQRTSALAGHEGGEYVSPPQEREQALELVELMLGHKVTVNGEREHCWRQPVAGGQRSVLLRRVD' A
#
# COMPACT_ATOMS: atom_id res chain seq x y z
N MET A 1 -4.88 14.51 25.37
CA MET A 1 -4.18 14.65 24.07
C MET A 1 -4.45 13.38 23.31
N SER A 2 -5.18 13.44 22.20
CA SER A 2 -5.36 12.26 21.34
C SER A 2 -4.00 11.97 20.73
N SER A 3 -3.45 10.78 20.94
CA SER A 3 -2.32 10.32 20.11
C SER A 3 -2.85 10.27 18.69
N GLU A 4 -2.30 11.04 17.78
CA GLU A 4 -2.65 10.92 16.36
C GLU A 4 -2.22 9.52 15.93
N GLU A 5 -3.17 8.72 15.45
CA GLU A 5 -2.88 7.37 14.97
C GLU A 5 -2.05 7.49 13.69
N LEU A 6 -0.82 6.98 13.74
CA LEU A 6 0.07 6.92 12.58
C LEU A 6 -0.13 5.61 11.83
N PHE A 7 0.10 5.64 10.53
CA PHE A 7 -0.04 4.51 9.63
C PHE A 7 1.19 4.37 8.74
N VAL A 8 1.50 3.14 8.36
CA VAL A 8 2.54 2.80 7.39
C VAL A 8 1.88 2.09 6.20
N VAL A 9 2.32 2.46 5.00
CA VAL A 9 1.94 1.81 3.74
C VAL A 9 3.09 0.96 3.24
N GLU A 10 2.84 -0.33 3.04
CA GLU A 10 3.80 -1.26 2.43
C GLU A 10 3.29 -1.67 1.06
N VAL A 11 4.16 -1.57 0.05
CA VAL A 11 3.85 -1.94 -1.33
C VAL A 11 4.82 -3.03 -1.74
N ARG A 12 4.28 -4.13 -2.25
CA ARG A 12 5.06 -5.21 -2.83
C ARG A 12 4.60 -5.48 -4.24
N GLU A 13 5.52 -5.39 -5.18
CA GLU A 13 5.30 -5.85 -6.54
C GLU A 13 6.05 -7.15 -6.77
N GLN A 14 5.33 -8.13 -7.31
CA GLN A 14 5.91 -9.35 -7.84
C GLN A 14 5.73 -9.29 -9.34
N ARG A 15 6.83 -9.23 -10.09
CA ARG A 15 6.82 -9.24 -11.56
C ARG A 15 7.72 -10.32 -12.09
N THR A 16 7.31 -10.91 -13.21
CA THR A 16 8.13 -11.83 -13.99
C THR A 16 9.06 -11.00 -14.87
N SER A 17 10.36 -11.06 -14.60
CA SER A 17 11.37 -10.28 -15.33
C SER A 17 11.36 -10.53 -16.84
N ALA A 18 11.05 -11.77 -17.27
CA ALA A 18 10.91 -12.13 -18.68
C ALA A 18 9.77 -11.38 -19.41
N LEU A 19 8.76 -10.89 -18.68
CA LEU A 19 7.61 -10.16 -19.23
C LEU A 19 7.70 -8.65 -19.00
N ALA A 20 8.26 -8.23 -17.86
CA ALA A 20 8.31 -6.82 -17.46
C ALA A 20 9.64 -6.13 -17.78
N GLY A 21 10.67 -6.88 -18.16
CA GLY A 21 12.03 -6.36 -18.38
C GLY A 21 12.78 -5.96 -17.09
N HIS A 22 12.13 -6.09 -15.93
CA HIS A 22 12.70 -5.85 -14.61
C HIS A 22 11.98 -6.70 -13.55
N GLU A 23 12.63 -6.92 -12.41
CA GLU A 23 11.98 -7.55 -11.24
C GLU A 23 11.05 -6.56 -10.53
N GLY A 24 10.11 -7.09 -9.75
CA GLY A 24 9.28 -6.25 -8.89
C GLY A 24 10.11 -5.53 -7.81
N GLY A 25 9.45 -4.69 -7.02
CA GLY A 25 10.08 -3.91 -5.97
C GLY A 25 9.24 -3.88 -4.70
N GLU A 26 9.88 -3.44 -3.62
CA GLU A 26 9.25 -3.25 -2.33
C GLU A 26 9.44 -1.80 -1.87
N TYR A 27 8.42 -1.23 -1.26
CA TYR A 27 8.44 0.11 -0.70
C TYR A 27 7.69 0.13 0.62
N VAL A 28 8.24 0.85 1.61
CA VAL A 28 7.64 1.06 2.92
C VAL A 28 7.67 2.56 3.20
N SER A 29 6.51 3.16 3.46
CA SER A 29 6.42 4.58 3.80
C SER A 29 6.92 4.86 5.23
N PRO A 30 7.35 6.09 5.54
CA PRO A 30 7.42 6.52 6.93
C PRO A 30 6.02 6.48 7.59
N PRO A 31 5.96 6.43 8.94
CA PRO A 31 4.72 6.65 9.67
C PRO A 31 4.12 8.02 9.33
N GLN A 32 2.84 8.05 9.00
CA GLN A 32 2.14 9.26 8.56
C GLN A 32 0.69 9.25 9.01
N GLU A 33 0.02 10.39 8.92
CA GLU A 33 -1.39 10.50 9.31
C GLU A 33 -2.29 9.62 8.44
N ARG A 34 -3.43 9.21 8.99
CA ARG A 34 -4.39 8.33 8.31
C ARG A 34 -4.80 8.84 6.93
N GLU A 35 -5.05 10.14 6.79
CA GLU A 35 -5.48 10.74 5.53
C GLU A 35 -4.39 10.64 4.46
N GLN A 36 -3.15 11.03 4.79
CA GLN A 36 -1.99 10.92 3.91
C GLN A 36 -1.71 9.45 3.52
N ALA A 37 -1.88 8.52 4.45
CA ALA A 37 -1.72 7.10 4.18
C ALA A 37 -2.76 6.56 3.19
N LEU A 38 -4.02 7.02 3.30
CA LEU A 38 -5.07 6.66 2.36
C LEU A 38 -4.83 7.25 0.98
N GLU A 39 -4.42 8.51 0.87
CA GLU A 39 -4.04 9.12 -0.41
C GLU A 39 -2.93 8.33 -1.11
N LEU A 40 -1.92 7.89 -0.35
CA LEU A 40 -0.85 7.06 -0.88
C LEU A 40 -1.36 5.68 -1.35
N VAL A 41 -2.26 5.04 -0.60
CA VAL A 41 -2.89 3.78 -1.01
C VAL A 41 -3.67 3.96 -2.31
N GLU A 42 -4.48 5.01 -2.42
CA GLU A 42 -5.27 5.32 -3.63
C GLU A 42 -4.35 5.61 -4.82
N LEU A 43 -3.24 6.32 -4.61
CA LEU A 43 -2.23 6.55 -5.64
C LEU A 43 -1.61 5.23 -6.11
N MET A 44 -1.27 4.33 -5.20
CA MET A 44 -0.70 3.01 -5.53
C MET A 44 -1.72 2.07 -6.18
N LEU A 45 -3.01 2.26 -5.93
CA LEU A 45 -4.07 1.43 -6.50
C LEU A 45 -4.68 2.01 -7.79
N GLY A 46 -4.55 3.32 -8.02
CA GLY A 46 -5.16 4.03 -9.14
C GLY A 46 -6.68 4.21 -9.01
N HIS A 47 -7.24 3.96 -7.83
CA HIS A 47 -8.67 4.12 -7.54
C HIS A 47 -8.91 4.39 -6.06
N LYS A 48 -10.09 4.93 -5.73
CA LYS A 48 -10.47 5.23 -4.35
C LYS A 48 -10.71 3.97 -3.54
N VAL A 49 -10.38 4.01 -2.26
CA VAL A 49 -10.59 2.89 -1.33
C VAL A 49 -11.47 3.27 -0.17
N THR A 50 -12.24 2.29 0.31
CA THR A 50 -12.98 2.40 1.57
C THR A 50 -12.32 1.49 2.59
N VAL A 51 -11.87 2.08 3.69
CA VAL A 51 -11.32 1.37 4.85
C VAL A 51 -12.32 1.42 6.00
N ASN A 52 -12.47 0.30 6.70
CA ASN A 52 -13.25 0.23 7.93
C ASN A 52 -12.37 0.55 9.17
N GLY A 53 -12.87 0.28 10.38
CA GLY A 53 -12.15 0.51 11.65
C GLY A 53 -11.09 -0.54 11.99
N GLU A 54 -10.76 -1.46 11.09
CA GLU A 54 -9.69 -2.44 11.29
C GLU A 54 -8.31 -1.78 11.31
N ARG A 55 -7.39 -2.38 12.08
CA ARG A 55 -6.01 -1.92 12.23
C ARG A 55 -5.15 -2.12 10.98
N GLU A 56 -5.57 -3.01 10.10
CA GLU A 56 -4.83 -3.42 8.91
C GLU A 56 -5.79 -3.62 7.74
N HIS A 57 -5.35 -3.20 6.54
CA HIS A 57 -6.06 -3.37 5.29
C HIS A 57 -5.10 -3.84 4.20
N CYS A 58 -5.51 -4.82 3.41
CA CYS A 58 -4.70 -5.36 2.32
C CYS A 58 -5.48 -5.37 1.00
N TRP A 59 -4.86 -4.81 -0.04
CA TRP A 59 -5.36 -4.83 -1.41
C TRP A 59 -4.38 -5.55 -2.33
N ARG A 60 -4.93 -6.24 -3.33
CA ARG A 60 -4.14 -6.90 -4.39
C ARG A 60 -4.75 -6.57 -5.73
N GLN A 61 -3.91 -6.24 -6.70
CA GLN A 61 -4.35 -6.03 -8.09
C GLN A 61 -3.33 -6.56 -9.10
N PRO A 62 -3.80 -7.03 -10.27
CA PRO A 62 -2.90 -7.39 -11.36
C PRO A 62 -2.16 -6.14 -11.88
N VAL A 63 -0.90 -6.34 -12.27
CA VAL A 63 -0.09 -5.35 -13.00
C VAL A 63 0.58 -6.04 -14.19
N ALA A 64 1.15 -5.27 -15.12
CA ALA A 64 1.87 -5.85 -16.26
C ALA A 64 2.99 -6.79 -15.77
N GLY A 65 2.90 -8.06 -16.17
CA GLY A 65 3.87 -9.09 -15.80
C GLY A 65 3.78 -9.62 -14.37
N GLY A 66 2.74 -9.28 -13.59
CA GLY A 66 2.54 -9.87 -12.25
C GLY A 66 1.46 -9.21 -11.39
N GLN A 67 1.75 -8.96 -10.11
CA GLN A 67 0.80 -8.48 -9.12
C GLN A 67 1.40 -7.42 -8.20
N ARG A 68 0.59 -6.43 -7.83
CA ARG A 68 0.89 -5.46 -6.77
C ARG A 68 0.03 -5.78 -5.54
N SER A 69 0.65 -5.77 -4.37
CA SER A 69 -0.03 -5.82 -3.07
C SER A 69 0.25 -4.52 -2.33
N VAL A 70 -0.78 -3.93 -1.73
CA VAL A 70 -0.68 -2.72 -0.91
C VAL A 70 -1.24 -3.05 0.47
N LEU A 71 -0.47 -2.78 1.51
CA LEU A 71 -0.84 -2.97 2.91
C LEU A 71 -0.87 -1.61 3.59
N LEU A 72 -1.93 -1.34 4.34
CA LEU A 72 -2.02 -0.21 5.25
C LEU A 72 -2.12 -0.77 6.67
N ARG A 73 -1.21 -0.37 7.56
CA ARG A 73 -1.24 -0.79 8.97
C ARG A 73 -1.09 0.38 9.92
N ARG A 74 -1.80 0.35 11.04
CA ARG A 74 -1.60 1.29 12.14
C ARG A 74 -0.26 1.01 12.83
N VAL A 75 0.43 2.07 13.23
CA VAL A 75 1.64 2.02 14.07
C VAL A 75 1.18 2.12 15.52
N ASP A 76 1.60 1.15 16.34
CA ASP A 76 1.34 1.14 17.78
C ASP A 76 2.35 2.00 18.56
#